data_AF-A0A933I092-F1
#
_entry.id   AF-A0A933I092-F1
#
_cell.length_a   1.000
_cell.length_b   1.000
_cell.length_c   1.000
_cell.angle_alpha   90.00
_cell.angle_beta   90.00
_cell.angle_gamma   90.00
#
_symmetry.space_group_name_H-M   'P 1'
#
loop_
_entity.id
_entity.type
_entity.pdbx_description
1 polymer ?
#
loop_
_entity_poly.entity_id
_entity_poly.type
_entity_poly.pdbx_seq_one_letter_code
_entity_poly.pdbx_strand_id
1 'polypeptide(L)' 'MLRRLPHFAELRWVFEAAVPRPNVPYYTLVSEVIQRRINAALSGELSAEDALKSAEDEIRDIVRRYEG' A
#
# COMPACT_ATOMS: atom_id res chain seq x y z
N MET A 1 -28.51 -9.56 -16.49
CA MET A 1 -27.78 -9.20 -15.25
C MET A 1 -26.72 -8.13 -15.49
N LEU A 2 -25.78 -8.33 -16.42
CA LEU A 2 -24.72 -7.34 -16.75
C LEU A 2 -25.23 -5.96 -17.23
N ARG A 3 -26.36 -5.89 -17.95
CA ARG A 3 -26.99 -4.60 -18.33
C ARG A 3 -27.43 -3.72 -17.14
N ARG A 4 -27.58 -4.31 -15.94
CA ARG A 4 -27.94 -3.59 -14.70
C ARG A 4 -26.71 -3.24 -13.85
N LEU A 5 -25.53 -3.73 -14.21
CA LEU A 5 -24.27 -3.58 -13.47
C LEU A 5 -23.13 -3.33 -14.49
N PRO A 6 -23.14 -2.19 -15.18
CA PRO A 6 -22.20 -1.92 -16.29
C PRO A 6 -20.73 -2.04 -15.86
N HIS A 7 -20.41 -1.67 -14.63
CA HIS A 7 -19.05 -1.74 -14.09
C HIS A 7 -18.55 -3.15 -13.77
N PHE A 8 -19.42 -4.18 -13.72
CA PHE A 8 -18.95 -5.55 -13.42
C PHE A 8 -18.04 -6.11 -14.51
N ALA A 9 -18.24 -5.70 -15.76
CA ALA A 9 -17.35 -6.07 -16.85
C ALA A 9 -15.95 -5.48 -16.66
N GLU A 10 -15.86 -4.25 -16.16
CA GLU A 10 -14.59 -3.57 -15.85
C GLU A 10 -13.96 -4.14 -14.58
N LEU A 11 -14.75 -4.48 -13.57
CA LEU A 11 -14.21 -5.01 -12.31
C LEU A 11 -13.54 -6.37 -12.48
N ARG A 12 -13.92 -7.17 -13.48
CA ARG A 12 -13.31 -8.49 -13.71
C ARG A 12 -11.79 -8.42 -13.81
N TRP A 13 -11.26 -7.55 -14.66
CA TRP A 13 -9.81 -7.44 -14.84
C TRP A 13 -9.13 -6.89 -13.58
N VAL A 14 -9.79 -5.97 -12.86
CA VAL A 14 -9.30 -5.43 -11.59
C VAL A 14 -9.15 -6.53 -10.55
N PHE A 15 -10.16 -7.40 -10.41
CA PHE A 15 -10.13 -8.53 -9.47
C PHE A 15 -9.11 -9.59 -9.87
N GLU A 16 -8.98 -9.89 -11.16
CA GLU A 16 -8.00 -10.86 -11.66
C GLU A 16 -6.54 -10.38 -11.44
N ALA A 17 -6.30 -9.06 -11.43
CA ALA A 17 -4.97 -8.47 -11.21
C ALA A 17 -4.69 -8.04 -9.76
N ALA A 18 -5.71 -7.99 -8.90
CA ALA A 18 -5.56 -7.52 -7.52
C ALA A 18 -4.76 -8.53 -6.68
N VAL A 19 -3.88 -8.00 -5.84
CA VAL A 19 -3.17 -8.79 -4.82
C VAL A 19 -3.84 -8.54 -3.47
N PRO A 20 -4.16 -9.59 -2.69
CA PRO A 20 -4.70 -9.41 -1.35
C PRO A 20 -3.66 -8.72 -0.45
N ARG A 21 -4.15 -7.89 0.48
CA ARG A 21 -3.28 -7.27 1.47
C ARG A 21 -2.68 -8.34 2.40
N PRO A 22 -1.41 -8.21 2.83
CA PRO A 22 -0.79 -9.11 3.79
C PRO A 22 -1.64 -9.30 5.06
N ASN A 23 -1.85 -10.54 5.47
CA ASN A 23 -2.56 -10.88 6.70
C ASN A 23 -1.57 -11.02 7.87
N VAL A 24 -0.99 -9.88 8.30
CA VAL A 24 -0.07 -9.81 9.43
C VAL A 24 -0.58 -8.82 10.48
N PRO A 25 -0.34 -9.06 11.80
CA PRO A 25 -0.90 -8.23 12.87
C PRO A 25 -0.50 -6.75 12.81
N TYR A 26 0.65 -6.46 12.19
CA TYR A 26 1.23 -5.12 12.07
C TYR A 26 0.97 -4.46 10.71
N TYR A 27 0.11 -5.03 9.85
CA TYR A 27 -0.15 -4.47 8.52
C TYR A 27 -0.69 -3.04 8.56
N THR A 28 -1.49 -2.69 9.58
CA THR A 28 -1.97 -1.31 9.78
C THR A 28 -0.82 -0.32 9.92
N LEU A 29 0.24 -0.68 10.67
CA LEU A 29 1.42 0.16 10.84
C LEU A 29 2.16 0.32 9.51
N VAL A 30 2.32 -0.78 8.76
CA VAL A 30 2.93 -0.75 7.42
C VAL A 30 2.16 0.18 6.49
N SER A 31 0.82 0.08 6.46
CA SER A 31 -0.04 0.92 5.62
C SER A 31 0.04 2.40 6.01
N GLU A 32 0.16 2.72 7.29
CA GLU A 32 0.31 4.09 7.77
C GLU A 32 1.63 4.71 7.30
N VAL A 33 2.75 3.96 7.42
CA VAL A 33 4.06 4.39 6.92
C VAL A 33 4.00 4.68 5.43
N ILE A 34 3.44 3.76 4.63
CA ILE A 34 3.30 3.93 3.19
C ILE A 34 2.52 5.21 2.87
N GLN A 35 1.36 5.41 3.50
CA GLN A 35 0.51 6.58 3.23
C GLN A 35 1.23 7.88 3.57
N ARG A 36 1.88 7.96 4.73
CA ARG A 36 2.59 9.16 5.19
C ARG A 36 3.77 9.51 4.29
N ARG A 37 4.55 8.52 3.85
CA ARG A 37 5.70 8.73 2.95
C ARG A 37 5.27 9.09 1.53
N ILE A 38 4.20 8.48 1.01
CA ILE A 38 3.62 8.88 -0.29
C ILE A 38 3.15 10.34 -0.22
N ASN A 39 2.47 10.75 0.85
CA ASN A 39 2.02 12.13 0.99
C ASN A 39 3.19 13.12 1.03
N ALA A 40 4.29 12.78 1.71
CA ALA A 40 5.51 13.61 1.73
C ALA A 40 6.16 13.74 0.34
N ALA A 41 6.13 12.67 -0.48
CA ALA A 41 6.59 12.74 -1.87
C ALA A 41 5.67 13.62 -2.73
N LEU A 42 4.35 13.42 -2.60
CA LEU A 42 3.35 14.17 -3.38
C LEU A 42 3.31 15.67 -3.02
N SER A 43 3.60 16.02 -1.75
CA SER A 43 3.68 17.41 -1.31
C SER A 43 4.99 18.10 -1.69
N GLY A 44 5.99 17.35 -2.17
CA GLY A 44 7.33 17.85 -2.46
C GLY A 44 8.19 18.07 -1.21
N GLU A 45 7.77 17.60 -0.04
CA GLU A 45 8.57 17.61 1.19
C GLU A 45 9.80 16.69 1.06
N LEU A 46 9.63 15.55 0.39
CA LEU A 46 10.70 14.60 0.07
C LEU A 46 10.71 14.29 -1.43
N SER A 47 11.88 13.91 -1.95
CA SER A 47 11.95 13.26 -3.26
C SER A 47 11.23 11.90 -3.22
N ALA A 48 10.81 11.39 -4.38
CA ALA A 48 10.17 10.08 -4.45
C ALA A 48 11.11 8.97 -3.94
N GLU A 49 12.40 9.08 -4.27
CA GLU A 49 13.46 8.18 -3.84
C GLU A 49 13.66 8.21 -2.32
N ASP A 50 13.75 9.41 -1.73
CA ASP A 50 13.96 9.56 -0.28
C ASP A 50 12.73 9.12 0.51
N ALA A 51 11.52 9.40 0.01
CA ALA A 51 10.28 8.93 0.62
C ALA A 51 10.19 7.40 0.60
N LEU A 52 10.53 6.76 -0.52
CA LEU A 52 10.53 5.31 -0.66
C LEU A 52 11.57 4.66 0.26
N LYS A 53 12.80 5.19 0.27
CA LYS A 53 13.87 4.69 1.15
C LYS A 53 13.49 4.80 2.63
N SER A 54 12.94 5.95 3.02
CA SER A 54 12.47 6.18 4.40
C SER A 54 11.32 5.23 4.77
N ALA A 55 10.42 4.93 3.83
CA ALA A 55 9.36 3.95 4.03
C ALA A 55 9.93 2.54 4.25
N GLU A 56 10.91 2.13 3.44
CA GLU A 56 11.55 0.82 3.56
C GLU A 56 12.23 0.65 4.93
N ASP A 57 13.04 1.63 5.34
CA ASP A 57 13.77 1.57 6.61
C ASP A 57 12.81 1.44 7.81
N GLU A 58 11.74 2.25 7.82
CA GLU A 58 10.74 2.26 8.90
C GLU A 58 9.88 0.98 8.91
N ILE A 59 9.50 0.46 7.75
CA ILE A 59 8.78 -0.83 7.64
C ILE A 59 9.67 -1.98 8.09
N ARG A 60 10.96 -1.97 7.73
CA ARG A 60 11.93 -3.00 8.15
C ARG A 60 12.08 -3.02 9.67
N ASP A 61 12.06 -1.86 10.31
CA ASP A 61 12.03 -1.75 11.77
C ASP A 61 10.76 -2.34 12.39
N ILE A 62 9.59 -2.09 11.80
CA ILE A 62 8.33 -2.69 12.25
C ILE A 62 8.44 -4.22 12.15
N VAL A 63 8.80 -4.74 10.98
CA VAL A 63 8.92 -6.18 10.74
C VAL A 63 9.87 -6.82 11.75
N ARG A 64 11.07 -6.24 11.96
CA ARG A 64 12.04 -6.74 12.95
C ARG A 64 11.49 -6.81 14.38
N ARG A 65 10.61 -5.89 14.79
CA ARG A 65 10.02 -5.89 16.14
C ARG A 65 8.96 -6.98 16.35
N TYR A 66 8.32 -7.43 15.27
CA TYR A 66 7.24 -8.43 15.34
C TYR A 66 7.70 -9.84 14.94
N GLU A 67 8.76 -9.97 14.14
CA GLU A 67 9.30 -11.25 13.65
C GLU A 67 10.67 -11.63 14.23
N GLY A 68 11.36 -10.71 14.93
CA GLY A 68 12.64 -10.96 15.61
C GLY A 68 12.46 -11.31 17.07
#